data_AF-A0A7J2YTS9-F1
#
_entry.id   AF-A0A7J2YTS9-F1
#
_cell.length_a   1.000
_cell.length_b   1.000
_cell.length_c   1.000
_cell.angle_alpha   90.00
_cell.angle_beta   90.00
_cell.angle_gamma   90.00
#
_symmetry.space_group_name_H-M   'P 1'
#
loop_
_entity.id
_entity.type
_entity.pdbx_description
1 polymer ?
#
loop_
_entity_poly.entity_id
_entity_poly.type
_entity_poly.pdbx_seq_one_letter_code
_entity_poly.pdbx_strand_id
1 'polypeptide(L)'
;MKNLLRDRKGTAEVIGSILFIIILLFFFTNVYLWHDAAVKDANSLYLKQANAQMDLSWARTDEGAIIGVNVTAHGSDVYLSRLWIVLGNNPYFANLTGDDVNVMAGKFVSISFSDYTFQSPDGSSRQISYNDLSSNDKVMVVNSLGVTTQIRK
;
A
#
# COMPACT_ATOMS: atom_id res chain seq x y z
N MET A 1 20.67 35.60 61.23
CA MET A 1 20.44 34.26 60.64
C MET A 1 19.37 34.19 59.53
N LYS A 2 18.49 35.19 59.34
CA LYS A 2 17.44 35.13 58.30
C LYS A 2 17.95 35.23 56.84
N ASN A 3 19.14 35.79 56.61
CA ASN A 3 19.65 36.02 55.24
C ASN A 3 20.29 34.77 54.60
N LEU A 4 20.81 33.83 55.40
CA LEU A 4 21.41 32.57 54.90
C LEU A 4 20.38 31.54 54.40
N LEU A 5 19.16 31.57 54.94
CA LEU A 5 18.07 30.68 54.52
C LEU A 5 17.42 31.12 53.20
N ARG A 6 17.55 32.41 52.84
CA ARG A 6 16.96 32.99 51.63
C ARG A 6 17.79 32.67 50.38
N ASP A 7 19.11 32.67 50.49
CA ASP A 7 20.00 32.24 49.39
C ASP A 7 19.81 30.76 49.02
N ARG A 8 19.61 29.89 50.02
CA ARG A 8 19.34 28.46 49.78
C ARG A 8 18.08 28.20 48.96
N LYS A 9 17.06 29.05 49.07
CA LYS A 9 15.82 28.92 48.30
C LYS A 9 16.03 29.27 46.83
N GLY A 10 16.79 30.33 46.55
CA GLY A 10 17.15 30.71 45.17
C GLY A 10 18.07 29.70 44.50
N THR A 11 19.05 29.15 45.23
CA THR A 11 19.94 28.11 44.68
C THR A 11 19.18 26.81 44.37
N ALA A 12 18.22 26.41 45.20
CA ALA A 12 17.39 25.22 44.95
C ALA A 12 16.51 25.38 43.70
N GLU A 13 15.98 26.58 43.45
CA GLU A 13 15.14 26.87 42.29
C GLU A 13 15.94 26.83 40.97
N VAL A 14 17.18 27.35 40.99
CA VAL A 14 18.12 27.28 39.87
C VAL A 14 18.55 25.84 39.59
N ILE A 15 18.91 25.08 40.63
CA ILE A 15 19.29 23.67 40.47
C ILE A 15 18.10 22.86 39.93
N GLY A 16 16.89 23.09 40.44
CA GLY A 16 15.68 22.40 40.01
C GLY A 16 15.31 22.69 38.55
N SER A 17 15.45 23.94 38.11
CA SER A 17 15.18 24.32 36.72
C SER A 17 16.22 23.74 35.75
N ILE A 18 17.50 23.71 36.11
CA ILE A 18 18.54 23.02 35.32
C ILE A 18 18.26 21.52 35.24
N LEU A 19 17.92 20.88 36.36
CA LEU A 19 17.59 19.46 36.39
C LEU A 19 16.36 19.15 35.52
N PHE A 20 15.34 20.02 35.56
CA PHE A 20 14.15 19.90 34.73
C PHE A 20 14.46 20.00 33.24
N ILE A 21 15.33 20.93 32.84
CA ILE A 21 15.79 21.06 31.45
C ILE A 21 16.55 19.80 31.00
N ILE A 22 17.41 19.23 31.85
CA ILE A 22 18.14 17.99 31.54
C ILE A 22 17.17 16.81 31.35
N ILE A 23 16.16 16.69 32.21
CA ILE A 23 15.13 15.66 32.10
C ILE A 23 14.33 15.82 30.79
N LEU A 24 13.96 17.05 30.44
CA LEU A 24 13.28 17.33 29.17
C LEU A 24 14.16 16.97 27.96
N LEU A 25 15.44 17.35 27.97
CA LEU A 25 16.39 16.98 26.92
C LEU A 25 16.51 15.46 26.77
N PHE A 26 16.57 14.72 27.88
CA PHE A 26 16.60 13.26 27.86
C PHE A 26 15.32 12.66 27.27
N PHE A 27 14.15 13.21 27.65
CA PHE A 27 12.86 12.77 27.11
C PHE A 27 12.74 13.04 25.61
N PHE A 28 13.05 14.26 25.15
CA PHE A 28 12.99 14.61 23.73
C PHE A 28 13.99 13.82 22.89
N THR A 29 15.18 13.53 23.41
CA THR A 29 16.16 12.69 22.70
C THR A 29 15.63 11.27 22.48
N ASN A 30 15.01 10.66 23.49
CA ASN A 30 14.42 9.33 23.36
C ASN A 30 13.23 9.32 22.39
N VAL A 31 12.35 10.31 22.46
CA VAL A 31 11.23 10.44 21.52
C VAL A 31 11.74 10.63 20.08
N TYR A 32 12.78 11.46 19.91
CA TYR A 32 13.39 11.69 18.60
C TYR A 32 14.02 10.42 18.02
N LEU A 33 14.77 9.66 18.82
CA LEU A 33 15.36 8.39 18.39
C LEU A 33 14.29 7.36 18.00
N TRP A 34 13.20 7.28 18.76
CA TRP A 34 12.09 6.39 18.44
C TRP A 34 11.38 6.79 17.15
N HIS A 35 11.15 8.09 16.95
CA HIS A 35 10.59 8.62 15.72
C HIS A 35 11.48 8.33 14.49
N ASP A 36 12.78 8.57 14.58
CA ASP A 36 13.72 8.32 13.49
C ASP A 36 13.79 6.83 13.10
N ALA A 37 13.78 5.93 14.09
CA ALA A 37 13.71 4.49 13.85
C ALA A 37 12.39 4.09 13.17
N ALA A 38 11.25 4.57 13.66
CA ALA A 38 9.95 4.27 13.09
C ALA A 38 9.81 4.77 11.63
N VAL A 39 10.33 5.96 11.33
CA VAL A 39 10.33 6.51 9.97
C VAL A 39 11.22 5.69 9.03
N LYS A 40 12.40 5.26 9.48
CA LYS A 40 13.30 4.41 8.68
C LYS A 40 12.66 3.07 8.37
N ASP A 41 12.03 2.43 9.36
CA ASP A 41 11.35 1.15 9.18
C ASP A 41 10.18 1.28 8.20
N ALA A 42 9.34 2.31 8.36
CA ALA A 42 8.23 2.60 7.45
C ALA A 42 8.71 2.83 6.01
N ASN A 43 9.77 3.62 5.82
CA ASN A 43 10.36 3.85 4.50
C ASN A 43 10.91 2.56 3.87
N SER A 44 11.53 1.69 4.68
CA SER A 44 12.05 0.42 4.18
C SER A 44 10.94 -0.54 3.72
N LEU A 45 9.82 -0.58 4.45
CA LEU A 45 8.63 -1.35 4.11
C LEU A 45 7.99 -0.80 2.83
N TYR A 46 7.87 0.52 2.73
CA TYR A 46 7.36 1.18 1.53
C TYR A 46 8.22 0.85 0.30
N LEU A 47 9.55 0.93 0.42
CA LEU A 47 10.46 0.58 -0.68
C LEU A 47 10.38 -0.89 -1.07
N LYS A 48 10.18 -1.81 -0.12
CA LYS A 48 9.99 -3.23 -0.42
C LYS A 48 8.69 -3.47 -1.19
N GLN A 49 7.59 -2.85 -0.77
CA GLN A 49 6.30 -2.98 -1.47
C GLN A 49 6.29 -2.27 -2.82
N ALA A 50 6.94 -1.11 -2.95
CA ALA A 50 7.07 -0.40 -4.21
C ALA A 50 7.89 -1.19 -5.25
N ASN A 51 8.87 -1.97 -4.79
CA ASN A 51 9.66 -2.87 -5.63
C ASN A 51 9.08 -4.29 -5.73
N ALA A 52 7.90 -4.54 -5.16
CA ALA A 52 7.26 -5.85 -5.24
C ALA A 52 6.93 -6.15 -6.70
N GLN A 53 7.61 -7.15 -7.26
CA GLN A 53 7.37 -7.56 -8.64
C GLN A 53 6.08 -8.36 -8.68
N MET A 54 5.12 -7.91 -9.48
CA MET A 54 3.89 -8.64 -9.77
C MET A 54 3.94 -9.19 -11.18
N ASP A 55 3.43 -10.40 -11.39
CA ASP A 55 3.23 -10.98 -12.70
C ASP A 55 1.74 -11.25 -12.97
N LEU A 56 1.34 -11.16 -14.22
CA LEU A 56 -0.02 -11.41 -14.70
C LEU A 56 -0.03 -12.57 -15.67
N SER A 57 -0.95 -13.51 -15.45
CA SER A 57 -1.26 -14.57 -16.40
C SER A 57 -2.76 -14.73 -16.56
N TRP A 58 -3.21 -15.35 -17.66
CA TRP A 58 -4.62 -15.59 -17.88
C TRP A 58 -5.14 -16.69 -16.96
N ALA A 59 -6.18 -16.40 -16.17
CA ALA A 59 -6.87 -17.39 -15.35
C ALA A 59 -7.74 -18.27 -16.25
N ARG A 60 -7.62 -19.59 -16.09
CA ARG A 60 -8.31 -20.59 -16.91
C ARG A 60 -9.15 -21.51 -16.03
N THR A 61 -10.31 -21.94 -16.54
CA THR A 61 -11.08 -23.05 -15.96
C THR A 61 -10.37 -24.39 -16.22
N ASP A 62 -10.84 -25.45 -15.56
CA ASP A 62 -10.38 -26.82 -15.82
C ASP A 62 -10.59 -27.25 -17.28
N GLU A 63 -11.60 -26.69 -17.94
CA GLU A 63 -11.90 -26.87 -19.37
C GLU A 63 -11.01 -26.01 -20.30
N GLY A 64 -10.15 -25.17 -19.73
CA GLY A 64 -9.19 -24.33 -20.46
C GLY A 64 -9.73 -22.97 -20.93
N ALA A 65 -10.99 -22.63 -20.62
CA ALA A 65 -11.58 -21.34 -20.97
C ALA A 65 -11.00 -20.22 -20.11
N ILE A 66 -10.65 -19.08 -20.72
CA ILE A 66 -10.11 -17.93 -19.98
C ILE A 66 -11.26 -17.15 -19.36
N ILE A 67 -11.21 -16.95 -18.05
CA ILE A 67 -12.26 -16.30 -17.24
C ILE A 67 -11.82 -14.99 -16.60
N GLY A 68 -10.51 -14.73 -16.55
CA GLY A 68 -9.97 -13.58 -15.86
C GLY A 68 -8.46 -13.57 -15.83
N VAL A 69 -7.87 -13.01 -14.77
CA VAL A 69 -6.42 -12.91 -14.60
C VAL A 69 -5.96 -13.47 -13.26
N ASN A 70 -4.82 -14.14 -13.29
CA ASN A 70 -4.06 -14.54 -12.11
C ASN A 70 -3.00 -13.48 -11.84
N VAL A 71 -2.98 -12.97 -10.61
CA VAL A 71 -1.97 -12.02 -10.14
C VAL A 71 -1.03 -12.75 -9.20
N THR A 72 0.26 -12.82 -9.53
CA THR A 72 1.28 -13.48 -8.70
C THR A 72 2.16 -12.43 -8.05
N ALA A 73 2.37 -12.52 -6.73
CA ALA A 73 3.26 -11.64 -5.99
C ALA A 73 4.64 -12.29 -5.79
N HIS A 74 5.71 -11.59 -6.16
CA HIS A 74 7.08 -12.04 -5.95
C HIS A 74 7.79 -11.19 -4.89
N GLY A 75 8.40 -11.87 -3.90
CA GLY A 75 9.27 -11.25 -2.90
C GLY A 75 8.57 -10.62 -1.70
N SER A 76 7.41 -10.01 -1.86
CA SER A 76 6.61 -9.47 -0.74
C SER A 76 5.11 -9.56 -1.01
N ASP A 77 4.32 -9.40 0.05
CA ASP A 77 2.88 -9.27 -0.05
C ASP A 77 2.51 -8.03 -0.87
N VAL A 78 1.46 -8.16 -1.68
CA VAL A 78 0.98 -7.12 -2.58
C VAL A 78 -0.50 -6.88 -2.30
N TYR A 79 -0.84 -5.63 -2.07
CA TYR A 79 -2.24 -5.23 -1.93
C TYR A 79 -2.77 -4.67 -3.24
N LEU A 80 -3.84 -5.25 -3.79
CA LEU A 80 -4.46 -4.83 -5.04
C LEU A 80 -5.57 -3.81 -4.77
N SER A 81 -5.70 -2.82 -5.65
CA SER A 81 -6.74 -1.77 -5.52
C SER A 81 -7.75 -1.81 -6.65
N ARG A 82 -7.30 -1.99 -7.89
CA ARG A 82 -8.16 -1.95 -9.07
C ARG A 82 -7.71 -2.91 -10.16
N LEU A 83 -8.70 -3.41 -10.88
CA LEU A 83 -8.54 -4.06 -12.18
C LEU A 83 -8.99 -3.08 -13.26
N TRP A 84 -8.14 -2.83 -14.24
CA TRP A 84 -8.42 -2.01 -15.41
C TRP A 84 -8.46 -2.88 -16.67
N ILE A 85 -9.40 -2.58 -17.56
CA ILE A 85 -9.49 -3.16 -18.90
C ILE A 85 -9.62 -2.02 -19.89
N VAL A 86 -8.75 -2.00 -20.90
CA VAL A 86 -8.80 -1.01 -21.98
C VAL A 86 -9.29 -1.72 -23.24
N LEU A 87 -10.54 -1.44 -23.62
CA LEU A 87 -11.18 -1.96 -24.83
C LEU A 87 -10.99 -0.94 -25.95
N GLY A 88 -10.06 -1.19 -26.86
CA GLY A 88 -9.59 -0.21 -27.85
C GLY A 88 -9.01 1.03 -27.17
N ASN A 89 -9.76 2.14 -27.18
CA ASN A 89 -9.40 3.40 -26.52
C ASN A 89 -10.27 3.74 -25.30
N ASN A 90 -11.18 2.85 -24.91
CA ASN A 90 -12.11 3.10 -23.81
C ASN A 90 -11.62 2.36 -22.56
N PRO A 91 -11.17 3.08 -21.52
CA PRO A 91 -10.73 2.45 -20.28
C PRO A 91 -11.94 2.16 -19.38
N TYR A 92 -11.92 0.99 -18.76
CA TYR A 92 -12.89 0.54 -17.78
C TYR A 92 -12.15 0.05 -16.54
N PHE A 93 -12.73 0.22 -15.36
CA PHE A 93 -12.12 -0.23 -14.11
C PHE A 93 -13.14 -0.87 -13.17
N ALA A 94 -12.66 -1.79 -12.35
CA ALA A 94 -13.38 -2.34 -11.21
C ALA A 94 -12.52 -2.14 -9.95
N ASN A 95 -13.14 -1.70 -8.87
CA ASN A 95 -12.47 -1.66 -7.56
C ASN A 95 -12.44 -3.08 -7.00
N LEU A 96 -11.26 -3.54 -6.62
CA LEU A 96 -11.08 -4.84 -6.00
C LEU A 96 -11.45 -4.74 -4.51
N THR A 97 -12.24 -5.68 -4.02
CA THR A 97 -12.71 -5.70 -2.63
C THR A 97 -12.74 -7.13 -2.11
N GLY A 98 -12.55 -7.33 -0.81
CA GLY A 98 -12.55 -8.66 -0.21
C GLY A 98 -11.21 -9.38 -0.34
N ASP A 99 -11.26 -10.69 -0.60
CA ASP A 99 -10.08 -11.57 -0.60
C ASP A 99 -9.11 -11.29 -1.78
N ASP A 100 -9.61 -10.69 -2.87
CA ASP A 100 -8.81 -10.31 -4.04
C ASP A 100 -7.87 -9.13 -3.80
N VAL A 101 -7.93 -8.53 -2.61
CA VAL A 101 -7.14 -7.35 -2.25
C VAL A 101 -5.76 -7.73 -1.73
N ASN A 102 -5.51 -8.95 -1.25
CA ASN A 102 -4.23 -9.31 -0.67
C ASN A 102 -3.62 -10.55 -1.33
N VAL A 103 -2.50 -10.37 -2.03
CA VAL A 103 -1.71 -11.44 -2.62
C VAL A 103 -0.47 -11.65 -1.77
N MET A 104 -0.45 -12.74 -0.99
CA MET A 104 0.71 -13.11 -0.18
C MET A 104 1.94 -13.39 -1.04
N ALA A 105 3.13 -13.13 -0.49
CA ALA A 105 4.39 -13.39 -1.16
C ALA A 105 4.50 -14.85 -1.65
N GLY A 106 4.80 -15.04 -2.94
CA GLY A 106 4.91 -16.35 -3.58
C GLY A 106 3.56 -17.05 -3.83
N LYS A 107 2.44 -16.37 -3.60
CA LYS A 107 1.10 -16.84 -3.92
C LYS A 107 0.53 -16.07 -5.12
N PHE A 108 -0.58 -16.59 -5.62
CA PHE A 108 -1.39 -15.93 -6.62
C PHE A 108 -2.84 -15.85 -6.17
N VAL A 109 -3.55 -14.87 -6.71
CA VAL A 109 -5.02 -14.76 -6.63
C VAL A 109 -5.61 -14.74 -8.03
N SER A 110 -6.77 -15.36 -8.19
CA SER A 110 -7.50 -15.42 -9.46
C SER A 110 -8.67 -14.45 -9.42
N ILE A 111 -8.60 -13.43 -10.27
CA ILE A 111 -9.65 -12.41 -10.39
C ILE A 111 -10.48 -12.74 -11.63
N SER A 112 -11.70 -13.23 -11.44
CA SER A 112 -12.63 -13.51 -12.54
C SER A 112 -13.31 -12.24 -13.01
N PHE A 113 -13.47 -12.07 -14.32
CA PHE A 113 -14.15 -10.87 -14.86
C PHE A 113 -15.65 -10.87 -14.56
N SER A 114 -16.25 -12.05 -14.39
CA SER A 114 -17.68 -12.20 -14.05
C SER A 114 -18.06 -11.57 -12.72
N ASP A 115 -17.10 -11.44 -11.81
CA ASP A 115 -17.36 -11.06 -10.42
C ASP A 115 -17.45 -9.55 -10.27
N TYR A 116 -17.14 -8.81 -11.34
CA TYR A 116 -16.99 -7.36 -11.33
C TYR A 116 -17.84 -6.69 -12.39
N THR A 117 -18.52 -5.62 -12.01
CA THR A 117 -19.09 -4.66 -12.97
C THR A 117 -18.09 -3.55 -13.17
N PHE A 118 -17.65 -3.35 -14.42
CA PHE A 118 -16.64 -2.36 -14.75
C PHE A 118 -17.25 -1.01 -15.05
N GLN A 119 -16.63 0.05 -14.53
CA GLN A 119 -17.02 1.43 -14.68
C GLN A 119 -16.09 2.15 -15.66
N SER A 120 -16.64 2.95 -16.55
CA SER A 120 -15.90 3.87 -17.40
C SER A 120 -15.78 5.25 -16.73
N PRO A 121 -14.78 6.09 -17.08
CA PRO A 121 -14.65 7.45 -16.56
C PRO A 121 -15.87 8.34 -16.75
N ASP A 122 -16.72 8.05 -17.73
CA ASP A 122 -17.98 8.76 -17.99
C ASP A 122 -19.12 8.35 -17.03
N GLY A 123 -18.88 7.39 -16.14
CA GLY A 123 -19.86 6.86 -15.19
C GLY A 123 -20.71 5.71 -15.74
N SER A 124 -20.54 5.32 -17.01
CA SER A 124 -21.21 4.14 -17.54
C SER A 124 -20.64 2.85 -16.93
N SER A 125 -21.48 1.83 -16.80
CA SER A 125 -21.10 0.54 -16.22
C SER A 125 -21.39 -0.59 -17.21
N ARG A 126 -20.49 -1.57 -17.29
CA ARG A 126 -20.59 -2.71 -18.21
C ARG A 126 -20.00 -3.97 -17.58
N GLN A 127 -20.63 -5.10 -17.88
CA GLN A 127 -20.05 -6.42 -17.69
C GLN A 127 -19.10 -6.75 -18.85
N ILE A 128 -17.87 -7.15 -18.53
CA ILE A 128 -16.82 -7.45 -19.51
C ILE A 128 -16.40 -8.90 -19.32
N SER A 129 -16.28 -9.63 -20.42
CA SER A 129 -15.79 -11.02 -20.47
C SER A 129 -14.52 -11.11 -21.31
N TYR A 130 -13.78 -12.22 -21.21
CA TYR A 130 -12.59 -12.43 -22.03
C TYR A 130 -12.87 -12.35 -23.55
N ASN A 131 -14.09 -12.73 -23.97
CA ASN A 131 -14.49 -12.71 -25.37
C ASN A 131 -14.71 -11.29 -25.91
N ASP A 132 -14.96 -10.31 -25.04
CA ASP A 132 -15.07 -8.90 -25.44
C ASP A 132 -13.70 -8.30 -25.79
N LEU A 133 -12.59 -8.90 -25.33
CA LEU A 133 -11.25 -8.39 -25.61
C LEU A 133 -10.80 -8.73 -27.03
N SER A 134 -10.20 -7.74 -27.69
CA SER A 134 -9.40 -7.88 -28.91
C SER A 134 -7.91 -8.10 -28.59
N SER A 135 -7.11 -8.49 -29.58
CA SER A 135 -5.65 -8.66 -29.43
C SER A 135 -4.88 -7.37 -29.10
N ASN A 136 -5.52 -6.22 -29.30
CA ASN A 136 -4.92 -4.92 -28.97
C ASN A 136 -5.32 -4.43 -27.57
N ASP A 137 -6.27 -5.11 -26.93
CA ASP A 137 -6.80 -4.71 -25.63
C ASP A 137 -5.84 -5.11 -24.51
N LYS A 138 -5.92 -4.37 -23.41
CA LYS A 138 -5.01 -4.52 -22.27
C LYS A 138 -5.82 -4.76 -21.02
N VAL A 139 -5.36 -5.70 -20.21
CA VAL A 139 -5.81 -5.87 -18.83
C VAL A 139 -4.68 -5.44 -17.94
N MET A 140 -4.97 -4.60 -16.96
CA MET A 140 -3.99 -4.07 -16.03
C MET A 140 -4.49 -4.24 -14.61
N VAL A 141 -3.59 -4.57 -13.70
CA VAL A 141 -3.88 -4.60 -12.27
C VAL A 141 -3.04 -3.55 -11.59
N VAL A 142 -3.67 -2.80 -10.70
CA VAL A 142 -3.06 -1.70 -9.96
C VAL A 142 -3.00 -2.08 -8.49
N ASN A 143 -1.82 -1.97 -7.89
CA ASN A 143 -1.66 -2.18 -6.46
C ASN A 143 -2.08 -0.93 -5.64
N SER A 144 -2.10 -1.03 -4.33
CA SER A 144 -2.46 0.08 -3.42
C SER A 144 -1.49 1.27 -3.48
N LEU A 145 -0.28 1.05 -4.00
CA LEU A 145 0.75 2.07 -4.19
C LEU A 145 0.72 2.70 -5.60
N GLY A 146 -0.21 2.28 -6.46
CA GLY A 146 -0.35 2.79 -7.83
C GLY A 146 0.59 2.13 -8.86
N VAL A 147 1.36 1.12 -8.49
CA VAL A 147 2.16 0.32 -9.43
C VAL A 147 1.22 -0.50 -10.29
N THR A 148 1.44 -0.48 -11.60
CA THR A 148 0.58 -1.13 -12.60
C THR A 148 1.33 -2.24 -13.32
N THR A 149 0.76 -3.44 -13.35
CA THR A 149 1.20 -4.55 -14.20
C THR A 149 0.16 -4.79 -15.27
N GLN A 150 0.56 -5.17 -16.48
CA GLN A 150 -0.35 -5.38 -17.61
C GLN A 150 -0.12 -6.70 -18.34
N ILE A 151 -1.19 -7.24 -18.91
CA ILE A 151 -1.20 -8.36 -19.86
C ILE A 151 -2.03 -7.98 -21.10
N ARG A 152 -1.66 -8.53 -22.25
CA ARG A 152 -2.41 -8.40 -23.51
C ARG A 152 -2.97 -9.73 -23.95
N LYS A 153 -4.05 -9.67 -24.72
CA LYS A 153 -4.65 -10.84 -25.36
C LYS A 153 -3.89 -11.26 -26.60
#